data_AF-A0A243PEN9-F1
#
_entry.id   AF-A0A243PEN9-F1
#
_cell.length_a   1.000
_cell.length_b   1.000
_cell.length_c   1.000
_cell.angle_alpha   90.00
_cell.angle_beta   90.00
_cell.angle_gamma   90.00
#
_symmetry.space_group_name_H-M   'P 1'
#
loop_
_entity.id
_entity.type
_entity.pdbx_description
1 polymer ?
#
loop_
_entity_poly.entity_id
_entity_poly.type
_entity_poly.pdbx_seq_one_letter_code
_entity_poly.pdbx_strand_id
1 'polypeptide(L)'
;MKMTVSIILEDVNNFPGILTASSSLGTVLDAVEEAGMAGSHPDTTGDFTGTITASNVYGVANYGSTYTYGNETLGYAVEITGNIFYYNLWVDGVISGATNHTVYGEITGITISNSLADFDDDALLSFTFSPGDLTSDLLDGQNTDVHNIIWDLMNGSTDALQSVLVNNYNIDLTDSVADLVANSPFSEEVLLLAA
;
A
#
# COMPACT_ATOMS: atom_id res chain seq x y z
N MET A 1 -1.06 7.85 -20.46
CA MET A 1 0.08 8.16 -19.57
C MET A 1 0.86 6.86 -19.41
N LYS A 2 2.19 6.88 -19.32
CA LYS A 2 2.94 5.64 -19.03
C LYS A 2 2.79 5.40 -17.53
N MET A 3 2.25 4.26 -17.13
CA MET A 3 2.18 3.92 -15.71
C MET A 3 3.59 3.72 -15.18
N THR A 4 3.89 4.28 -14.01
CA THR A 4 5.22 4.20 -13.39
C THR A 4 5.13 3.98 -11.90
N VAL A 5 5.95 3.07 -11.39
CA VAL A 5 6.21 2.87 -9.98
C VAL A 5 7.70 3.06 -9.72
N SER A 6 8.05 3.66 -8.58
CA SER A 6 9.40 3.61 -8.04
C SER A 6 9.43 2.81 -6.76
N ILE A 7 10.50 2.05 -6.59
CA ILE A 7 10.78 1.28 -5.39
C ILE A 7 11.94 1.98 -4.70
N ILE A 8 11.73 2.27 -3.41
CA ILE A 8 12.70 2.93 -2.55
C ILE A 8 13.04 1.92 -1.46
N LEU A 9 14.34 1.69 -1.28
CA LEU A 9 14.85 0.96 -0.14
C LEU A 9 15.17 1.96 0.95
N GLU A 10 14.46 1.84 2.08
CA GLU A 10 14.55 2.80 3.19
C GLU A 10 15.74 2.48 4.09
N ASP A 11 15.75 1.29 4.72
CA ASP A 11 16.93 0.79 5.43
C ASP A 11 17.17 -0.71 5.19
N VAL A 12 18.42 -1.05 4.82
CA VAL A 12 18.91 -2.43 4.71
C VAL A 12 18.90 -3.20 6.04
N ASN A 13 18.89 -2.50 7.17
CA ASN A 13 18.86 -3.13 8.48
C ASN A 13 17.46 -3.63 8.88
N ASN A 14 16.42 -3.14 8.19
CA ASN A 14 15.03 -3.48 8.47
C ASN A 14 14.55 -4.74 7.72
N PHE A 15 15.43 -5.40 6.95
CA PHE A 15 15.09 -6.66 6.29
C PHE A 15 14.79 -7.78 7.30
N PRO A 16 13.77 -8.61 7.05
CA PRO A 16 13.50 -9.75 7.90
C PRO A 16 14.57 -10.84 7.76
N GLY A 17 15.07 -11.34 8.89
CA GLY A 17 15.95 -12.51 8.95
C GLY A 17 17.32 -12.31 8.30
N ILE A 18 17.63 -13.13 7.27
CA ILE A 18 18.92 -13.12 6.55
C ILE A 18 18.85 -12.41 5.20
N LEU A 19 17.72 -11.77 4.89
CA LEU A 19 17.52 -11.09 3.63
C LEU A 19 18.34 -9.81 3.55
N THR A 20 18.58 -9.37 2.31
CA THR A 20 19.39 -8.20 1.99
C THR A 20 18.86 -7.57 0.71
N ALA A 21 19.37 -6.38 0.36
CA ALA A 21 19.06 -5.74 -0.91
C ALA A 21 19.43 -6.56 -2.18
N SER A 22 20.29 -7.58 -2.06
CA SER A 22 20.58 -8.50 -3.18
C SER A 22 19.56 -9.62 -3.32
N SER A 23 18.64 -9.75 -2.36
CA SER A 23 17.52 -10.70 -2.44
C SER A 23 16.50 -10.19 -3.46
N SER A 24 15.78 -11.11 -4.11
CA SER A 24 14.73 -10.75 -5.06
C SER A 24 13.58 -10.02 -4.37
N LEU A 25 12.92 -9.07 -5.02
CA LEU A 25 11.77 -8.38 -4.43
C LEU A 25 10.66 -9.35 -3.98
N GLY A 26 10.35 -10.38 -4.78
CA GLY A 26 9.35 -11.40 -4.42
C GLY A 26 9.68 -12.09 -3.09
N THR A 27 10.89 -12.65 -2.96
CA THR A 27 11.38 -13.24 -1.69
C THR A 27 11.27 -12.30 -0.49
N VAL A 28 11.50 -10.99 -0.69
CA VAL A 28 11.42 -10.00 0.38
C VAL A 28 9.98 -9.74 0.80
N LEU A 29 9.07 -9.60 -0.17
CA LEU A 29 7.64 -9.43 0.09
C LEU A 29 7.03 -10.69 0.73
N ASP A 30 7.39 -11.89 0.26
CA ASP A 30 6.95 -13.16 0.87
C ASP A 30 7.42 -13.27 2.34
N ALA A 31 8.64 -12.80 2.65
CA ALA A 31 9.13 -12.81 4.03
C ALA A 31 8.42 -11.78 4.93
N VAL A 32 7.94 -10.68 4.36
CA VAL A 32 7.05 -9.74 5.06
C VAL A 32 5.71 -10.40 5.37
N GLU A 33 5.17 -11.25 4.48
CA GLU A 33 3.92 -11.98 4.73
C GLU A 33 4.02 -12.99 5.89
N GLU A 34 5.16 -13.70 5.97
CA GLU A 34 5.43 -14.62 7.07
C GLU A 34 5.44 -13.89 8.43
N ALA A 35 5.95 -12.65 8.46
CA ALA A 35 5.88 -11.79 9.63
C ALA A 35 4.45 -11.25 9.85
N GLY A 36 3.72 -10.85 8.81
CA GLY A 36 2.39 -10.24 8.90
C GLY A 36 1.23 -11.16 9.30
N MET A 37 1.47 -12.48 9.49
CA MET A 37 0.44 -13.50 9.69
C MET A 37 -0.57 -13.53 8.52
N ALA A 38 -0.11 -13.89 7.33
CA ALA A 38 -0.96 -14.16 6.18
C ALA A 38 -2.19 -15.02 6.55
N GLY A 39 -3.40 -14.48 6.33
CA GLY A 39 -4.67 -15.14 6.62
C GLY A 39 -5.22 -14.90 8.04
N SER A 40 -4.57 -14.04 8.83
CA SER A 40 -5.15 -13.51 10.06
C SER A 40 -6.09 -12.34 9.75
N HIS A 41 -7.34 -12.43 10.19
CA HIS A 41 -8.21 -11.25 10.21
C HIS A 41 -7.83 -10.43 11.45
N PRO A 42 -7.50 -9.14 11.30
CA PRO A 42 -7.05 -8.39 12.45
C PRO A 42 -8.17 -8.07 13.43
N ASP A 43 -7.78 -7.90 14.70
CA ASP A 43 -8.65 -7.40 15.77
C ASP A 43 -8.92 -5.89 15.61
N THR A 44 -8.13 -5.19 14.77
CA THR A 44 -8.24 -3.75 14.47
C THR A 44 -8.29 -3.52 12.96
N THR A 45 -9.03 -2.51 12.50
CA THR A 45 -9.28 -2.27 11.06
C THR A 45 -8.37 -1.20 10.44
N GLY A 46 -7.25 -0.87 11.10
CA GLY A 46 -6.41 0.28 10.76
C GLY A 46 -7.07 1.62 11.07
N ASP A 47 -6.41 2.71 10.70
CA ASP A 47 -6.89 4.08 10.91
C ASP A 47 -6.71 4.96 9.66
N PHE A 48 -7.62 5.91 9.48
CA PHE A 48 -7.58 6.90 8.41
C PHE A 48 -7.20 8.26 9.00
N THR A 49 -6.14 8.87 8.46
CA THR A 49 -5.66 10.18 8.92
C THR A 49 -5.41 11.13 7.76
N GLY A 50 -5.06 12.37 8.10
CA GLY A 50 -4.84 13.45 7.14
C GLY A 50 -6.12 14.06 6.58
N THR A 51 -5.97 15.05 5.72
CA THR A 51 -7.10 15.82 5.17
C THR A 51 -7.12 15.68 3.66
N ILE A 52 -8.22 15.16 3.13
CA ILE A 52 -8.53 15.20 1.69
C ILE A 52 -9.58 16.26 1.40
N THR A 53 -9.39 17.00 0.31
CA THR A 53 -10.39 17.94 -0.17
C THR A 53 -11.29 17.22 -1.17
N ALA A 54 -12.23 16.42 -0.68
CA ALA A 54 -13.13 15.68 -1.54
C ALA A 54 -14.44 16.46 -1.74
N SER A 55 -14.72 16.83 -2.99
CA SER A 55 -15.96 17.51 -3.39
C SER A 55 -17.18 16.58 -3.44
N ASN A 56 -17.01 15.26 -3.23
CA ASN A 56 -18.04 14.23 -3.38
C ASN A 56 -17.93 13.10 -2.33
N VAL A 57 -17.83 13.44 -1.03
CA VAL A 57 -17.88 12.44 0.06
C VAL A 57 -19.33 12.08 0.37
N TYR A 58 -19.97 11.28 -0.48
CA TYR A 58 -21.33 10.80 -0.22
C TYR A 58 -21.28 9.38 0.37
N GLY A 59 -21.93 9.16 1.52
CA GLY A 59 -22.06 7.81 2.11
C GLY A 59 -20.76 7.18 2.63
N VAL A 60 -19.69 7.96 2.81
CA VAL A 60 -18.39 7.48 3.30
C VAL A 60 -18.31 7.69 4.80
N ALA A 61 -17.98 6.63 5.55
CA ALA A 61 -17.85 6.70 7.00
C ALA A 61 -16.42 7.11 7.43
N ASN A 62 -15.41 6.64 6.70
CA ASN A 62 -14.00 6.88 7.01
C ASN A 62 -13.22 7.19 5.71
N TYR A 63 -12.37 8.20 5.75
CA TYR A 63 -11.55 8.63 4.63
C TYR A 63 -10.33 9.38 5.13
N GLY A 64 -9.27 9.42 4.32
CA GLY A 64 -8.03 10.09 4.68
C GLY A 64 -7.08 10.23 3.51
N SER A 65 -6.05 11.06 3.68
CA SER A 65 -4.92 11.08 2.76
C SER A 65 -3.90 9.98 3.08
N THR A 66 -4.05 9.37 4.26
CA THR A 66 -3.21 8.30 4.77
C THR A 66 -4.09 7.25 5.42
N TYR A 67 -3.81 5.99 5.16
CA TYR A 67 -4.34 4.83 5.87
C TYR A 67 -3.17 4.06 6.48
N THR A 68 -3.24 3.77 7.78
CA THR A 68 -2.23 2.95 8.46
C THR A 68 -2.85 1.70 9.05
N TYR A 69 -2.08 0.62 9.01
CA TYR A 69 -2.44 -0.63 9.65
C TYR A 69 -1.16 -1.32 10.12
N GLY A 70 -1.23 -2.09 11.20
CA GLY A 70 -0.07 -2.84 11.65
C GLY A 70 -0.37 -3.74 12.83
N ASN A 71 0.53 -4.69 13.01
CA ASN A 71 0.58 -5.62 14.12
C ASN A 71 1.98 -5.53 14.75
N GLU A 72 2.11 -4.66 15.76
CA GLU A 72 3.39 -4.41 16.46
C GLU A 72 3.96 -5.67 17.11
N THR A 73 3.11 -6.64 17.51
CA THR A 73 3.58 -7.89 18.11
C THR A 73 4.40 -8.72 17.12
N LEU A 74 4.15 -8.53 15.83
CA LEU A 74 4.79 -9.25 14.75
C LEU A 74 5.84 -8.43 14.00
N GLY A 75 6.00 -7.15 14.36
CA GLY A 75 6.88 -6.23 13.65
C GLY A 75 6.41 -5.99 12.21
N TYR A 76 5.12 -5.77 12.02
CA TYR A 76 4.54 -5.47 10.70
C TYR A 76 3.68 -4.21 10.77
N ALA A 77 3.91 -3.30 9.84
CA ALA A 77 3.14 -2.08 9.68
C ALA A 77 3.12 -1.66 8.21
N VAL A 78 2.02 -1.06 7.79
CA VAL A 78 1.85 -0.48 6.47
C VAL A 78 1.26 0.92 6.57
N GLU A 79 1.82 1.82 5.79
CA GLU A 79 1.26 3.13 5.53
C GLU A 79 0.91 3.21 4.05
N ILE A 80 -0.29 3.67 3.75
CA ILE A 80 -0.79 3.83 2.39
C ILE A 80 -1.21 5.29 2.24
N THR A 81 -0.59 5.99 1.31
CA THR A 81 -0.87 7.40 1.04
C THR A 81 -1.62 7.55 -0.28
N GLY A 82 -2.48 8.57 -0.36
CA GLY A 82 -3.25 8.88 -1.55
C GLY A 82 -4.56 9.59 -1.22
N ASN A 83 -5.62 9.30 -1.96
CA ASN A 83 -6.98 9.74 -1.65
C ASN A 83 -7.83 8.50 -1.38
N ILE A 84 -7.91 8.07 -0.13
CA ILE A 84 -8.46 6.76 0.22
C ILE A 84 -9.80 6.93 0.94
N PHE A 85 -10.80 6.18 0.49
CA PHE A 85 -12.16 6.23 1.01
C PHE A 85 -12.64 4.83 1.36
N TYR A 86 -13.39 4.69 2.44
CA TYR A 86 -14.03 3.45 2.83
C TYR A 86 -15.55 3.60 2.93
N TYR A 87 -16.24 2.90 2.04
CA TYR A 87 -17.68 2.82 2.02
C TYR A 87 -18.16 1.67 2.91
N ASN A 88 -18.97 1.97 3.92
CA ASN A 88 -19.63 0.96 4.75
C ASN A 88 -21.10 1.30 5.05
N LEU A 89 -21.89 0.26 5.29
CA LEU A 89 -23.35 0.33 5.35
C LEU A 89 -23.93 0.65 6.74
N TRP A 90 -23.23 1.39 7.61
CA TRP A 90 -23.94 2.12 8.68
C TRP A 90 -24.81 3.25 8.09
N VAL A 91 -24.64 3.53 6.79
CA VAL A 91 -25.35 4.53 5.96
C VAL A 91 -26.05 3.86 4.77
N ASP A 92 -26.70 2.71 5.02
CA ASP A 92 -27.27 1.81 4.03
C ASP A 92 -28.27 2.50 3.06
N GLY A 93 -28.11 2.29 1.75
CA GLY A 93 -29.04 2.73 0.70
C GLY A 93 -28.83 4.12 0.07
N VAL A 94 -27.76 4.85 0.44
CA VAL A 94 -27.52 6.21 -0.14
C VAL A 94 -27.06 6.15 -1.60
N ILE A 95 -26.23 5.16 -1.97
CA ILE A 95 -25.64 5.06 -3.31
C ILE A 95 -26.06 3.74 -3.96
N SER A 96 -26.96 3.84 -4.95
CA SER A 96 -27.43 2.70 -5.73
C SER A 96 -26.28 2.02 -6.47
N GLY A 97 -26.12 0.71 -6.26
CA GLY A 97 -25.11 -0.11 -6.94
C GLY A 97 -23.76 -0.19 -6.24
N ALA A 98 -23.54 0.55 -5.15
CA ALA A 98 -22.31 0.43 -4.36
C ALA A 98 -22.30 -0.89 -3.57
N THR A 99 -21.12 -1.52 -3.47
CA THR A 99 -20.89 -2.71 -2.65
C THR A 99 -20.43 -2.29 -1.25
N ASN A 100 -20.98 -2.89 -0.20
CA ASN A 100 -20.55 -2.61 1.18
C ASN A 100 -19.08 -2.96 1.41
N HIS A 101 -18.45 -2.30 2.39
CA HIS A 101 -17.09 -2.56 2.80
C HIS A 101 -16.10 -2.43 1.64
N THR A 102 -16.32 -1.44 0.77
CA THR A 102 -15.45 -1.16 -0.37
C THR A 102 -14.52 -0.01 -0.02
N VAL A 103 -13.23 -0.30 0.02
CA VAL A 103 -12.16 0.70 -0.08
C VAL A 103 -11.95 1.09 -1.55
N TYR A 104 -11.87 2.38 -1.84
CA TYR A 104 -11.73 2.93 -3.19
C TYR A 104 -10.95 4.26 -3.17
N GLY A 105 -10.68 4.82 -4.35
CA GLY A 105 -9.98 6.09 -4.51
C GLY A 105 -8.65 5.93 -5.25
N GLU A 106 -7.58 6.51 -4.71
CA GLU A 106 -6.25 6.53 -5.32
C GLU A 106 -5.19 6.16 -4.29
N ILE A 107 -4.24 5.31 -4.69
CA ILE A 107 -3.01 5.04 -3.94
C ILE A 107 -1.86 5.71 -4.68
N THR A 108 -1.16 6.60 -4.00
CA THR A 108 0.08 7.25 -4.49
C THR A 108 1.33 6.67 -3.85
N GLY A 109 1.21 6.06 -2.67
CA GLY A 109 2.33 5.44 -1.99
C GLY A 109 1.92 4.29 -1.08
N ILE A 110 2.83 3.32 -0.94
CA ILE A 110 2.74 2.23 0.03
C ILE A 110 4.10 2.10 0.70
N THR A 111 4.15 2.18 2.02
CA THR A 111 5.35 1.96 2.83
C THR A 111 5.13 0.75 3.70
N ILE A 112 6.04 -0.22 3.63
CA ILE A 112 6.09 -1.39 4.50
C ILE A 112 7.15 -1.10 5.58
N SER A 113 6.77 -1.25 6.84
CA SER A 113 7.59 -0.96 8.01
C SER A 113 7.48 -2.08 9.03
N ASN A 114 8.47 -2.14 9.92
CA ASN A 114 8.44 -3.03 11.08
C ASN A 114 7.68 -2.43 12.28
N SER A 115 7.23 -1.17 12.20
CA SER A 115 6.62 -0.43 13.32
C SER A 115 5.60 0.60 12.86
N LEU A 116 4.48 0.68 13.59
CA LEU A 116 3.50 1.75 13.45
C LEU A 116 3.91 3.03 14.18
N ALA A 117 4.81 2.92 15.16
CA ALA A 117 5.18 4.04 16.03
C ALA A 117 6.20 4.98 15.36
N ASP A 118 7.00 4.44 14.45
CA ASP A 118 8.08 5.17 13.77
C ASP A 118 8.25 4.64 12.34
N PHE A 119 7.39 5.09 11.42
CA PHE A 119 7.48 4.67 10.03
C PHE A 119 8.79 5.10 9.36
N ASP A 120 9.34 6.25 9.72
CA ASP A 120 10.52 6.79 9.05
C ASP A 120 11.78 5.96 9.37
N ASP A 121 11.97 5.58 10.64
CA ASP A 121 13.15 4.83 11.06
C ASP A 121 13.01 3.30 10.86
N ASP A 122 11.79 2.76 10.93
CA ASP A 122 11.52 1.32 10.84
C ASP A 122 11.02 0.86 9.45
N ALA A 123 10.93 1.77 8.46
CA ALA A 123 10.54 1.40 7.10
C ALA A 123 11.57 0.48 6.43
N LEU A 124 11.05 -0.50 5.70
CA LEU A 124 11.81 -1.44 4.90
C LEU A 124 11.80 -1.02 3.43
N LEU A 125 10.61 -0.85 2.86
CA LEU A 125 10.41 -0.58 1.45
C LEU A 125 9.25 0.39 1.25
N SER A 126 9.44 1.33 0.33
CA SER A 126 8.38 2.21 -0.13
C SER A 126 8.18 2.08 -1.64
N PHE A 127 6.92 2.15 -2.05
CA PHE A 127 6.49 2.17 -3.45
C PHE A 127 5.81 3.50 -3.73
N THR A 128 6.26 4.23 -4.75
CA THR A 128 5.63 5.48 -5.19
C THR A 128 5.05 5.31 -6.59
N PHE A 129 3.76 5.56 -6.73
CA PHE A 129 3.01 5.45 -7.99
C PHE A 129 2.79 6.84 -8.60
N SER A 130 2.81 6.93 -9.93
CA SER A 130 2.43 8.18 -10.60
C SER A 130 0.97 8.53 -10.29
N PRO A 131 0.64 9.82 -10.09
CA PRO A 131 -0.74 10.24 -9.82
C PRO A 131 -1.70 9.77 -10.92
N GLY A 132 -2.82 9.20 -10.50
CA GLY A 132 -3.88 8.67 -11.35
C GLY A 132 -3.64 7.25 -11.89
N ASP A 133 -2.51 6.61 -11.61
CA ASP A 133 -2.22 5.26 -12.12
C ASP A 133 -2.97 4.16 -11.34
N LEU A 134 -2.91 4.21 -10.01
CA LEU A 134 -3.50 3.19 -9.14
C LEU A 134 -4.78 3.74 -8.51
N THR A 135 -5.86 3.66 -9.28
CA THR A 135 -7.17 4.20 -8.91
C THR A 135 -8.27 3.14 -8.98
N SER A 136 -9.35 3.34 -8.24
CA SER A 136 -10.52 2.46 -8.25
C SER A 136 -11.78 3.23 -7.90
N ASP A 137 -12.86 2.96 -8.64
CA ASP A 137 -14.16 3.58 -8.42
C ASP A 137 -15.01 2.79 -7.41
N LEU A 138 -15.81 3.48 -6.60
CA LEU A 138 -16.71 2.86 -5.62
C LEU A 138 -17.67 1.82 -6.26
N LEU A 139 -18.14 2.08 -7.48
CA LEU A 139 -19.12 1.22 -8.14
C LEU A 139 -18.50 -0.06 -8.71
N ASP A 140 -17.17 -0.13 -8.84
CA ASP A 140 -16.47 -1.35 -9.20
C ASP A 140 -16.36 -2.33 -8.01
N GLY A 141 -16.66 -1.84 -6.80
CA GLY A 141 -16.78 -2.65 -5.60
C GLY A 141 -15.44 -3.21 -5.13
N GLN A 142 -15.49 -4.43 -4.60
CA GLN A 142 -14.33 -5.07 -3.95
C GLN A 142 -13.35 -5.71 -4.95
N ASN A 143 -13.67 -5.81 -6.24
CA ASN A 143 -12.84 -6.49 -7.23
C ASN A 143 -11.83 -5.54 -7.91
N THR A 144 -11.28 -4.60 -7.16
CA THR A 144 -10.40 -3.54 -7.68
C THR A 144 -9.03 -3.60 -7.04
N ASP A 145 -8.01 -3.09 -7.75
CA ASP A 145 -6.62 -3.14 -7.28
C ASP A 145 -6.45 -2.39 -5.94
N VAL A 146 -7.05 -1.20 -5.78
CA VAL A 146 -6.98 -0.44 -4.51
C VAL A 146 -7.61 -1.23 -3.37
N HIS A 147 -8.78 -1.85 -3.61
CA HIS A 147 -9.45 -2.65 -2.58
C HIS A 147 -8.61 -3.86 -2.18
N ASN A 148 -8.16 -4.63 -3.16
CA ASN A 148 -7.45 -5.88 -2.96
C ASN A 148 -6.09 -5.65 -2.28
N ILE A 149 -5.34 -4.60 -2.68
CA ILE A 149 -4.07 -4.26 -2.04
C ILE A 149 -4.27 -3.96 -0.55
N ILE A 150 -5.20 -3.06 -0.22
CA ILE A 150 -5.43 -2.64 1.17
C ILE A 150 -5.92 -3.84 1.99
N TRP A 151 -6.86 -4.61 1.44
CA TRP A 151 -7.39 -5.79 2.11
C TRP A 151 -6.33 -6.87 2.32
N ASP A 152 -5.49 -7.19 1.33
CA ASP A 152 -4.42 -8.18 1.47
C ASP A 152 -3.41 -7.74 2.53
N LEU A 153 -2.96 -6.47 2.50
CA LEU A 153 -2.01 -5.95 3.48
C LEU A 153 -2.58 -5.96 4.91
N MET A 154 -3.88 -5.68 5.07
CA MET A 154 -4.56 -5.86 6.36
C MET A 154 -4.53 -7.31 6.86
N ASN A 155 -4.54 -8.28 5.95
CA ASN A 155 -4.49 -9.71 6.26
C ASN A 155 -3.06 -10.27 6.23
N GLY A 156 -2.03 -9.40 6.20
CA GLY A 156 -0.63 -9.80 6.19
C GLY A 156 -0.18 -10.47 4.89
N SER A 157 -0.89 -10.25 3.77
CA SER A 157 -0.51 -10.71 2.44
C SER A 157 -0.07 -9.52 1.57
N THR A 158 0.84 -9.77 0.64
CA THR A 158 1.30 -8.84 -0.38
C THR A 158 0.90 -9.30 -1.78
N ASP A 159 0.12 -10.37 -1.92
CA ASP A 159 -0.24 -11.01 -3.19
C ASP A 159 -0.85 -10.04 -4.21
N ALA A 160 -1.83 -9.22 -3.80
CA ALA A 160 -2.40 -8.19 -4.67
C ALA A 160 -1.37 -7.13 -5.07
N LEU A 161 -0.49 -6.69 -4.15
CA LEU A 161 0.58 -5.75 -4.48
C LEU A 161 1.55 -6.36 -5.49
N GLN A 162 2.01 -7.59 -5.26
CA GLN A 162 2.87 -8.34 -6.16
C GLN A 162 2.23 -8.46 -7.56
N SER A 163 0.95 -8.83 -7.61
CA SER A 163 0.18 -8.95 -8.86
C SER A 163 0.09 -7.62 -9.61
N VAL A 164 -0.14 -6.51 -8.91
CA VAL A 164 -0.21 -5.17 -9.51
C VAL A 164 1.16 -4.72 -10.03
N LEU A 165 2.23 -4.94 -9.26
CA LEU A 165 3.60 -4.62 -9.68
C LEU A 165 3.98 -5.36 -10.98
N VAL A 166 3.65 -6.65 -11.08
CA VAL A 166 3.92 -7.45 -12.28
C VAL A 166 3.04 -7.02 -13.45
N ASN A 167 1.72 -7.02 -13.26
CA ASN A 167 0.77 -6.89 -14.37
C ASN A 167 0.63 -5.46 -14.89
N ASN A 168 0.71 -4.46 -14.00
CA ASN A 168 0.44 -3.06 -14.34
C ASN A 168 1.72 -2.25 -14.52
N TYR A 169 2.79 -2.63 -13.82
CA TYR A 169 4.06 -1.89 -13.83
C TYR A 169 5.23 -2.65 -14.45
N ASN A 170 5.04 -3.91 -14.86
CA ASN A 170 6.05 -4.75 -15.50
C ASN A 170 7.34 -4.87 -14.65
N ILE A 171 7.16 -5.01 -13.33
CA ILE A 171 8.25 -5.33 -12.40
C ILE A 171 8.48 -6.83 -12.43
N ASP A 172 9.73 -7.24 -12.63
CA ASP A 172 10.13 -8.64 -12.46
C ASP A 172 10.46 -8.88 -10.99
N LEU A 173 9.63 -9.66 -10.29
CA LEU A 173 9.82 -9.94 -8.87
C LEU A 173 11.05 -10.81 -8.59
N THR A 174 11.67 -11.38 -9.62
CA THR A 174 12.94 -12.12 -9.50
C THR A 174 14.17 -11.22 -9.50
N ASP A 175 14.04 -9.96 -9.93
CA ASP A 175 15.11 -8.97 -9.84
C ASP A 175 15.40 -8.60 -8.38
N SER A 176 16.66 -8.26 -8.11
CA SER A 176 17.08 -7.85 -6.76
C SER A 176 16.47 -6.50 -6.38
N VAL A 177 16.19 -6.30 -5.09
CA VAL A 177 15.72 -5.01 -4.58
C VAL A 177 16.68 -3.88 -4.98
N ALA A 178 18.00 -4.11 -4.86
CA ALA A 178 19.01 -3.14 -5.23
C ALA A 178 18.93 -2.74 -6.71
N ASP A 179 18.75 -3.69 -7.62
CA ASP A 179 18.65 -3.42 -9.05
C ASP A 179 17.36 -2.66 -9.39
N LEU A 180 16.24 -3.02 -8.76
CA LEU A 180 14.96 -2.34 -8.97
C LEU A 180 14.97 -0.91 -8.43
N VAL A 181 15.59 -0.67 -7.27
CA VAL A 181 15.78 0.67 -6.70
C VAL A 181 16.67 1.52 -7.61
N ALA A 182 17.79 0.96 -8.08
CA ALA A 182 18.71 1.67 -8.98
C ALA A 182 18.08 2.04 -10.33
N ASN A 183 17.06 1.28 -10.78
CA ASN A 183 16.34 1.54 -12.03
C ASN A 183 15.02 2.30 -11.83
N SER A 184 14.71 2.74 -10.61
CA SER A 184 13.43 3.38 -10.30
C SER A 184 13.32 4.78 -10.92
N PRO A 185 12.20 5.12 -11.59
CA PRO A 185 12.06 6.35 -12.36
C PRO A 185 12.00 7.64 -11.52
N PHE A 186 11.75 7.56 -10.22
CA PHE A 186 11.79 8.67 -9.27
C PHE A 186 13.07 8.71 -8.43
N SER A 187 14.10 7.95 -8.80
CA SER A 187 15.36 7.91 -8.04
C SER A 187 16.11 9.26 -8.07
N GLU A 188 16.45 9.72 -6.87
CA GLU A 188 17.23 10.92 -6.46
C GLU A 188 16.77 12.32 -6.90
N GLU A 189 16.13 12.55 -8.06
CA GLU A 189 15.81 13.92 -8.52
C GLU A 189 14.51 14.52 -7.92
N VAL A 190 13.55 13.69 -7.47
CA VAL A 190 12.27 14.19 -6.93
C VAL A 190 12.40 14.70 -5.48
N LEU A 191 13.37 14.21 -4.70
CA LEU A 191 13.65 14.69 -3.33
C LEU A 191 14.22 16.11 -3.30
N LEU A 192 14.82 16.60 -4.40
CA LEU A 192 15.35 17.97 -4.47
C LEU A 192 14.27 19.02 -4.83
N LEU A 193 13.07 18.59 -5.25
CA LEU A 193 11.95 19.48 -5.57
C LEU A 193 10.88 19.55 -4.48
N ALA A 194 11.02 18.77 -3.40
CA ALA A 194 10.10 18.74 -2.26
C ALA A 194 10.63 19.45 -1.00
N ALA A 195 11.79 20.12 -1.08
CA ALA A 195 12.40 20.94 -0.02
C ALA A 195 12.10 22.44 -0.16
#